data_AF-X6P3E7-F1
#
_entry.id   AF-X6P3E7-F1
#
_cell.length_a   1.000
_cell.length_b   1.000
_cell.length_c   1.000
_cell.angle_alpha   90.00
_cell.angle_beta   90.00
_cell.angle_gamma   90.00
#
_symmetry.space_group_name_H-M   'P 1'
#
loop_
_entity.id
_entity.type
_entity.pdbx_description
1 polymer ?
#
loop_
_entity_poly.entity_id
_entity_poly.type
_entity_poly.pdbx_seq_one_letter_code
_entity_poly.pdbx_strand_id
1 'polypeptide(L)'
;TQMETISEVQTVIQHSVDALEEKRQWYIEHYEHVFNISLKPHELSSYENESLWLQTLQTQLEQLQFTSEEIKKTCLFFQCYIVEVDCRHINYLILAQVQDLRKNIFIGVGSRLSEKCQEILNQCQSVTKEWLVEPKTIEELLQLKNSIQAYFQIHKKKLHHQCASLQNYLQFFLKNDYISIDLLRKLQRVSKCYEAMNQTHLKEAQQTLQKTEREIIEHIQLKINTLFEKLIPKYVDKFNAIKTEFNHIDSLKNPNKLTHLVTMYEDIVREEQTVSHDAQALQIEDSFDTTLLQQWNITKEETQKLLKIWETAQSFQRQYHDWLKNNPFEMNYNNVENAYNQLVAQIATLLTINKDSQLLTQIQHQLQVFKEDSSLLLLQILSNKKLHEKDWKSISAIVGFDISPMVTSLNLEYLMERRVFKYAQQLAHFVTPSN
;
A
#
# COMPACT_ATOMS: atom_id res chain seq x y z
N THR A 1 61.44 88.11 -7.65
CA THR A 1 60.05 88.62 -7.71
C THR A 1 59.13 87.80 -8.60
N GLN A 2 59.28 87.74 -9.94
CA GLN A 2 58.37 86.96 -10.81
C GLN A 2 58.47 85.42 -10.63
N MET A 3 59.65 84.88 -10.36
CA MET A 3 59.80 83.43 -10.07
C MET A 3 59.31 83.04 -8.66
N GLU A 4 59.44 83.94 -7.68
CA GLU A 4 58.93 83.71 -6.31
C GLU A 4 57.40 83.65 -6.28
N THR A 5 56.74 84.52 -7.05
CA THR A 5 55.27 84.52 -7.19
C THR A 5 54.74 83.26 -7.89
N ILE A 6 55.49 82.69 -8.86
CA ILE A 6 55.11 81.41 -9.48
C ILE A 6 55.24 80.25 -8.48
N SER A 7 56.30 80.24 -7.67
CA SER A 7 56.52 79.23 -6.63
C SER A 7 55.44 79.26 -5.54
N GLU A 8 55.01 80.45 -5.14
CA GLU A 8 53.92 80.64 -4.17
C GLU A 8 52.58 80.14 -4.73
N VAL A 9 52.26 80.48 -5.98
CA VAL A 9 51.04 80.01 -6.66
C VAL A 9 51.03 78.49 -6.81
N GLN A 10 52.16 77.87 -7.19
CA GLN A 10 52.27 76.42 -7.28
C GLN A 10 52.05 75.73 -5.93
N THR A 11 52.56 76.32 -4.85
CA THR A 11 52.37 75.80 -3.48
C THR A 11 50.91 75.87 -3.05
N VAL A 12 50.20 76.97 -3.35
CA VAL A 12 48.77 77.12 -3.04
C VAL A 12 47.90 76.16 -3.86
N ILE A 13 48.24 75.92 -5.14
CA ILE A 13 47.56 74.93 -5.98
C ILE A 13 47.78 73.53 -5.40
N GLN A 14 49.01 73.16 -5.04
CA GLN A 14 49.32 71.86 -4.48
C GLN A 14 48.55 71.61 -3.17
N HIS A 15 48.55 72.57 -2.24
CA HIS A 15 47.75 72.46 -1.01
C HIS A 15 46.25 72.32 -1.27
N SER A 16 45.74 72.94 -2.35
CA SER A 16 44.33 72.79 -2.72
C SER A 16 44.03 71.41 -3.29
N VAL A 17 44.94 70.83 -4.06
CA VAL A 17 44.83 69.46 -4.58
C VAL A 17 44.90 68.44 -3.43
N ASP A 18 45.84 68.61 -2.50
CA ASP A 18 45.99 67.72 -1.36
C ASP A 18 44.74 67.74 -0.45
N ALA A 19 44.18 68.93 -0.20
CA ALA A 19 42.93 69.07 0.57
C ALA A 19 41.72 68.42 -0.11
N LEU A 20 41.66 68.44 -1.45
CA LEU A 20 40.61 67.77 -2.21
C LEU A 20 40.75 66.25 -2.17
N GLU A 21 41.97 65.73 -2.28
CA GLU A 21 42.23 64.29 -2.21
C GLU A 21 41.97 63.75 -0.79
N GLU A 22 42.34 64.49 0.26
CA GLU A 22 41.98 64.16 1.64
C GLU A 22 40.46 64.13 1.82
N LYS A 23 39.74 65.11 1.28
CA LYS A 23 38.27 65.14 1.36
C LYS A 23 37.63 63.99 0.59
N ARG A 24 38.15 63.64 -0.58
CA ARG A 24 37.71 62.49 -1.38
C ARG A 24 37.95 61.18 -0.63
N GLN A 25 39.14 60.99 -0.06
CA GLN A 25 39.48 59.80 0.72
C GLN A 25 38.59 59.68 1.96
N TRP A 26 38.30 60.79 2.63
CA TRP A 26 37.34 60.84 3.74
C TRP A 26 35.95 60.33 3.32
N TYR A 27 35.42 60.78 2.16
CA TYR A 27 34.14 60.28 1.63
C TYR A 27 34.17 58.79 1.30
N ILE A 28 35.28 58.30 0.73
CA ILE A 28 35.43 56.88 0.40
C ILE A 28 35.46 56.04 1.67
N GLU A 29 36.25 56.41 2.67
CA GLU A 29 36.39 55.67 3.92
C GLU A 29 35.14 55.75 4.80
N HIS A 30 34.51 56.93 4.92
CA HIS A 30 33.35 57.11 5.79
C HIS A 30 32.05 56.54 5.21
N TYR A 31 31.95 56.44 3.88
CA TYR A 31 30.78 55.86 3.22
C TYR A 31 31.11 54.58 2.46
N GLU A 32 32.26 53.95 2.76
CA GLU A 32 32.73 52.73 2.12
C GLU A 32 31.65 51.65 2.18
N HIS A 33 30.96 51.51 3.30
CA HIS A 33 29.85 50.57 3.47
C HIS A 33 28.72 50.82 2.47
N VAL A 34 28.37 52.07 2.15
CA VAL A 34 27.30 52.35 1.16
C VAL A 34 27.70 51.88 -0.25
N PHE A 35 29.00 51.90 -0.57
CA PHE A 35 29.53 51.50 -1.87
C PHE A 35 29.88 50.00 -1.95
N ASN A 36 30.33 49.41 -0.83
CA ASN A 36 30.76 48.01 -0.73
C ASN A 36 29.66 47.06 -0.24
N ILE A 37 28.50 47.56 0.23
CA ILE A 37 27.31 46.74 0.43
C ILE A 37 26.78 46.35 -0.95
N SER A 38 27.43 45.38 -1.59
CA SER A 38 26.73 44.49 -2.53
C SER A 38 25.87 43.60 -1.64
N LEU A 39 24.65 44.04 -1.33
CA LEU A 39 23.63 43.14 -0.80
C LEU A 39 23.32 42.15 -1.92
N LYS A 40 24.16 41.12 -2.07
CA LYS A 40 23.79 39.95 -2.84
C LYS A 40 22.74 39.24 -1.99
N PRO A 41 21.47 39.20 -2.41
CA PRO A 41 20.42 38.52 -1.65
C PRO A 41 20.76 37.04 -1.35
N HIS A 42 21.73 36.46 -2.07
CA HIS A 42 22.26 35.11 -1.88
C HIS A 42 23.30 34.92 -0.77
N GLU A 43 23.99 35.96 -0.28
CA GLU A 43 24.93 35.79 0.85
C GLU A 43 24.20 35.77 2.21
N LEU A 44 22.95 36.21 2.21
CA LEU A 44 22.04 36.25 3.37
C LEU A 44 21.17 34.98 3.52
N SER A 45 21.23 34.03 2.57
CA SER A 45 20.50 32.75 2.63
C SER A 45 21.18 31.68 3.48
N SER A 46 22.38 31.93 4.00
CA SER A 46 23.17 30.98 4.81
C SER A 46 22.79 30.95 6.30
N TYR A 47 21.93 31.85 6.77
CA TYR A 47 21.53 31.87 8.17
C TYR A 47 20.47 30.81 8.45
N GLU A 48 20.87 29.75 9.17
CA GLU A 48 19.98 28.70 9.71
C GLU A 48 18.96 29.26 10.73
N ASN A 49 19.22 30.45 11.30
CA ASN A 49 18.36 31.09 12.28
C ASN A 49 17.71 32.37 11.74
N GLU A 50 16.40 32.31 11.47
CA GLU A 50 15.62 33.42 10.91
C GLU A 50 15.55 34.66 11.81
N SER A 51 15.58 34.47 13.13
CA SER A 51 15.53 35.59 14.08
C SER A 51 16.82 36.41 14.05
N LEU A 52 17.97 35.74 14.02
CA LEU A 52 19.29 36.38 13.89
C LEU A 52 19.44 37.09 12.54
N TRP A 53 18.90 36.49 11.48
CA TRP A 53 18.88 37.10 10.15
C TRP A 53 18.09 38.41 10.12
N LEU A 54 16.85 38.41 10.64
CA LEU A 54 16.03 39.63 10.73
C LEU A 54 16.68 40.70 11.62
N GLN A 55 17.33 40.30 12.72
CA GLN A 55 18.09 41.23 13.57
C GLN A 55 19.28 41.85 12.83
N THR A 56 20.03 41.06 12.07
CA THR A 56 21.16 41.57 11.26
C THR A 56 20.69 42.58 10.23
N LEU A 57 19.57 42.30 9.55
CA LEU A 57 18.96 43.23 8.61
C LEU A 57 18.43 44.50 9.29
N GLN A 58 17.88 44.38 10.51
CA GLN A 58 17.45 45.54 11.29
C GLN A 58 18.63 46.45 11.63
N THR A 59 19.77 45.89 12.07
CA THR A 59 21.00 46.66 12.34
C THR A 59 21.52 47.34 11.07
N GLN A 60 21.47 46.67 9.91
CA GLN A 60 21.86 47.27 8.64
C GLN A 60 20.93 48.44 8.25
N LEU A 61 19.62 48.31 8.47
CA LEU A 61 18.67 49.41 8.22
C LEU A 61 18.92 50.61 9.14
N GLU A 62 19.22 50.38 10.41
CA GLU A 62 19.56 51.43 11.37
C GLU A 62 20.85 52.16 10.99
N GLN A 63 21.88 51.42 10.55
CA GLN A 63 23.12 51.99 10.03
C GLN A 63 22.87 52.85 8.78
N LEU A 64 22.08 52.35 7.83
CA LEU A 64 21.71 53.11 6.62
C LEU A 64 20.90 54.37 6.96
N GLN A 65 20.02 54.30 7.96
CA GLN A 65 19.27 55.47 8.43
C GLN A 65 20.20 56.50 9.08
N PHE A 66 21.12 56.06 9.95
CA PHE A 66 22.13 56.93 10.55
C PHE A 66 22.98 57.62 9.48
N THR A 67 23.48 56.88 8.49
CA THR A 67 24.23 57.45 7.36
C THR A 67 23.40 58.46 6.56
N SER A 68 22.11 58.20 6.33
CA SER A 68 21.23 59.17 5.66
C SER A 68 21.05 60.47 6.45
N GLU A 69 20.92 60.38 7.78
CA GLU A 69 20.82 61.55 8.65
C GLU A 69 22.12 62.33 8.75
N GLU A 70 23.25 61.63 8.73
CA GLU A 70 24.59 62.22 8.73
C GLU A 70 24.85 63.02 7.45
N ILE A 71 24.59 62.43 6.27
CA ILE A 71 24.78 63.11 4.97
C ILE A 71 23.93 64.36 4.84
N LYS A 72 22.72 64.36 5.43
CA LYS A 72 21.84 65.56 5.47
C LYS A 72 22.44 66.68 6.34
N LYS A 73 23.32 66.36 7.29
CA LYS A 73 24.01 67.32 8.16
C LYS A 73 25.38 67.73 7.62
N THR A 74 25.94 67.01 6.65
CA THR A 74 27.26 67.29 6.06
C THR A 74 27.24 68.59 5.23
N CYS A 75 28.38 69.29 5.20
CA CYS A 75 28.54 70.56 4.48
C CYS A 75 28.17 70.43 2.99
N LEU A 76 27.36 71.38 2.50
CA LEU A 76 26.93 71.45 1.09
C LEU A 76 28.04 71.98 0.18
N PHE A 77 28.96 72.77 0.75
CA PHE A 77 30.10 73.36 0.06
C PHE A 77 31.37 73.12 0.86
N PHE A 78 32.45 72.80 0.17
CA PHE A 78 33.78 72.64 0.75
C PHE A 78 34.72 73.67 0.15
N GLN A 79 35.21 74.60 0.98
CA GLN A 79 36.11 75.65 0.53
C GLN A 79 37.56 75.18 0.62
N CYS A 80 38.23 75.09 -0.53
CA CYS A 80 39.68 74.98 -0.65
C CYS A 80 40.29 76.37 -0.86
N TYR A 81 41.61 76.50 -0.68
CA TYR A 81 42.33 77.78 -0.75
C TYR A 81 42.01 78.62 -2.01
N ILE A 82 41.72 77.98 -3.14
CA ILE A 82 41.42 78.67 -4.43
C ILE A 82 40.12 78.22 -5.12
N VAL A 83 39.43 77.19 -4.63
CA VAL A 83 38.21 76.63 -5.25
C VAL A 83 37.17 76.31 -4.18
N GLU A 84 35.90 76.59 -4.46
CA GLU A 84 34.77 76.06 -3.71
C GLU A 84 34.18 74.86 -4.45
N VAL A 85 34.07 73.71 -3.77
CA VAL A 85 33.49 72.48 -4.33
C VAL A 85 32.06 72.31 -3.85
N ASP A 86 31.14 72.14 -4.78
CA ASP A 86 29.73 71.82 -4.50
C ASP A 86 29.57 70.30 -4.26
N CYS A 87 29.30 69.94 -3.00
CA CYS A 87 29.13 68.55 -2.59
C CYS A 87 27.68 68.05 -2.74
N ARG A 88 26.74 68.90 -3.20
CA ARG A 88 25.31 68.55 -3.27
C ARG A 88 25.04 67.36 -4.18
N HIS A 89 25.73 67.28 -5.31
CA HIS A 89 25.54 66.17 -6.25
C HIS A 89 26.02 64.83 -5.67
N ILE A 90 27.17 64.83 -5.00
CA ILE A 90 27.72 63.63 -4.35
C ILE A 90 26.81 63.19 -3.20
N ASN A 91 26.40 64.11 -2.33
CA ASN A 91 25.47 63.82 -1.23
C ASN A 91 24.14 63.25 -1.76
N TYR A 92 23.62 63.78 -2.87
CA TYR A 92 22.43 63.24 -3.53
C TYR A 92 22.62 61.80 -4.03
N LEU A 93 23.75 61.50 -4.69
CA LEU A 93 24.04 60.15 -5.18
C LEU A 93 24.16 59.14 -4.03
N ILE A 94 24.84 59.50 -2.94
CA ILE A 94 24.96 58.62 -1.77
C ILE A 94 23.59 58.41 -1.11
N LEU A 95 22.77 59.46 -0.97
CA LEU A 95 21.42 59.32 -0.45
C LEU A 95 20.52 58.45 -1.33
N ALA A 96 20.63 58.56 -2.66
CA ALA A 96 19.91 57.70 -3.60
C ALA A 96 20.33 56.24 -3.43
N GLN A 97 21.64 55.97 -3.35
CA GLN A 97 22.17 54.62 -3.12
C GLN A 97 21.69 54.04 -1.78
N VAL A 98 21.69 54.82 -0.71
CA VAL A 98 21.15 54.40 0.60
C VAL A 98 19.66 54.04 0.50
N GLN A 99 18.87 54.82 -0.23
CA GLN A 99 17.45 54.50 -0.46
C GLN A 99 17.27 53.21 -1.27
N ASP A 100 18.08 52.99 -2.30
CA ASP A 100 18.04 51.78 -3.11
C ASP A 100 18.44 50.54 -2.29
N LEU A 101 19.47 50.64 -1.45
CA LEU A 101 19.86 49.55 -0.54
C LEU A 101 18.74 49.21 0.46
N ARG A 102 18.11 50.23 1.07
CA ARG A 102 16.94 50.02 1.95
C ARG A 102 15.80 49.31 1.22
N LYS A 103 15.48 49.76 0.00
CA LYS A 103 14.44 49.15 -0.84
C LYS A 103 14.76 47.70 -1.17
N ASN A 104 16.03 47.40 -1.50
CA ASN A 104 16.49 46.04 -1.80
C ASN A 104 16.37 45.10 -0.60
N ILE A 105 16.68 45.58 0.62
CA ILE A 105 16.46 44.81 1.86
C ILE A 105 14.98 44.43 1.98
N PHE A 106 14.06 45.39 1.83
CA PHE A 106 12.64 45.11 1.95
C PHE A 106 12.10 44.20 0.84
N ILE A 107 12.60 44.32 -0.40
CA ILE A 107 12.24 43.41 -1.50
C ILE A 107 12.71 41.99 -1.19
N GLY A 108 13.93 41.82 -0.65
CA GLY A 108 14.46 40.52 -0.24
C GLY A 108 13.63 39.87 0.86
N VAL A 109 13.35 40.62 1.95
CA VAL A 109 12.50 40.14 3.05
C VAL A 109 11.07 39.85 2.56
N GLY A 110 10.52 40.68 1.70
CA GLY A 110 9.18 40.52 1.13
C GLY A 110 9.07 39.27 0.24
N SER A 111 10.13 38.96 -0.51
CA SER A 111 10.20 37.76 -1.36
C SER A 111 10.20 36.48 -0.50
N ARG A 112 11.06 36.43 0.53
CA ARG A 112 11.12 35.29 1.47
C ARG A 112 9.82 35.11 2.25
N LEU A 113 9.19 36.21 2.67
CA LEU A 113 7.87 36.19 3.29
C LEU A 113 6.81 35.62 2.33
N SER A 114 6.85 36.03 1.07
CA SER A 114 5.93 35.55 0.04
C SER A 114 6.08 34.04 -0.20
N GLU A 115 7.30 33.54 -0.27
CA GLU A 115 7.58 32.10 -0.42
C GLU A 115 7.01 31.30 0.75
N LYS A 116 7.26 31.73 1.98
CA LYS A 116 6.69 31.11 3.19
C LYS A 116 5.16 31.13 3.20
N CYS A 117 4.55 32.25 2.81
CA CYS A 117 3.09 32.35 2.71
C CYS A 117 2.56 31.33 1.68
N GLN A 118 3.23 31.18 0.54
CA GLN A 118 2.83 30.22 -0.48
C GLN A 118 3.00 28.77 -0.02
N GLU A 119 4.09 28.46 0.68
CA GLU A 119 4.34 27.13 1.26
C GLU A 119 3.20 26.74 2.22
N ILE A 120 2.84 27.64 3.14
CA ILE A 120 1.76 27.42 4.11
C ILE A 120 0.42 27.24 3.39
N LEU A 121 0.12 28.07 2.39
CA LEU A 121 -1.11 27.95 1.60
C LEU A 121 -1.18 26.61 0.87
N ASN A 122 -0.09 26.16 0.26
CA ASN A 122 -0.04 24.87 -0.44
C ASN A 122 -0.26 23.70 0.54
N GLN A 123 0.35 23.76 1.73
CA GLN A 123 0.16 22.75 2.77
C GLN A 123 -1.30 22.70 3.25
N CYS A 124 -1.90 23.84 3.57
CA CYS A 124 -3.30 23.92 3.95
C CYS A 124 -4.22 23.38 2.85
N GLN A 125 -3.97 23.73 1.59
CA GLN A 125 -4.78 23.27 0.46
C GLN A 125 -4.65 21.75 0.23
N SER A 126 -3.46 21.18 0.37
CA SER A 126 -3.27 19.72 0.24
C SER A 126 -4.08 18.97 1.28
N VAL A 127 -3.94 19.36 2.55
CA VAL A 127 -4.66 18.73 3.67
C VAL A 127 -6.17 18.92 3.54
N THR A 128 -6.61 20.12 3.17
CA THR A 128 -8.05 20.40 3.01
C THR A 128 -8.66 19.59 1.86
N LYS A 129 -7.93 19.38 0.76
CA LYS A 129 -8.42 18.55 -0.36
C LYS A 129 -8.62 17.10 0.06
N GLU A 130 -7.70 16.53 0.84
CA GLU A 130 -7.84 15.17 1.36
C GLU A 130 -9.07 15.04 2.29
N TRP A 131 -9.34 16.07 3.10
CA TRP A 131 -10.43 16.08 4.06
C TRP A 131 -11.83 16.27 3.47
N LEU A 132 -11.92 16.93 2.31
CA LEU A 132 -13.19 17.21 1.65
C LEU A 132 -13.65 16.08 0.71
N VAL A 133 -12.84 15.04 0.52
CA VAL A 133 -13.25 13.86 -0.25
C VAL A 133 -14.09 12.94 0.64
N GLU A 134 -15.32 12.67 0.21
CA GLU A 134 -16.17 11.69 0.89
C GLU A 134 -15.62 10.27 0.67
N PRO A 135 -15.28 9.54 1.74
CA PRO A 135 -14.75 8.18 1.63
C PRO A 135 -15.88 7.23 1.20
N LYS A 136 -15.61 6.42 0.17
CA LYS A 136 -16.53 5.39 -0.34
C LYS A 136 -16.13 3.98 0.10
N THR A 137 -14.87 3.79 0.47
CA THR A 137 -14.33 2.50 0.92
C THR A 137 -13.83 2.59 2.35
N ILE A 138 -13.69 1.43 3.00
CA ILE A 138 -13.13 1.34 4.36
C ILE A 138 -11.68 1.82 4.38
N GLU A 139 -10.91 1.52 3.33
CA GLU A 139 -9.52 1.99 3.19
C GLU A 139 -9.45 3.52 3.12
N GLU A 140 -10.32 4.14 2.32
CA GLU A 140 -10.41 5.62 2.24
C GLU A 140 -10.85 6.23 3.57
N LEU A 141 -11.77 5.58 4.30
CA LEU A 141 -12.20 6.02 5.63
C LEU A 141 -11.02 5.98 6.62
N LEU A 142 -10.23 4.90 6.61
CA LEU A 142 -9.04 4.77 7.46
C LEU A 142 -7.97 5.78 7.09
N GLN A 143 -7.76 6.05 5.80
CA GLN A 143 -6.86 7.11 5.35
C GLN A 143 -7.31 8.48 5.86
N LEU A 144 -8.60 8.81 5.76
CA LEU A 144 -9.15 10.06 6.29
C LEU A 144 -8.93 10.16 7.81
N LYS A 145 -9.25 9.09 8.57
CA LYS A 145 -9.03 9.01 10.01
C LYS A 145 -7.56 9.23 10.38
N ASN A 146 -6.65 8.56 9.69
CA ASN A 146 -5.22 8.71 9.88
C ASN A 146 -4.72 10.11 9.55
N SER A 147 -5.22 10.73 8.47
CA SER A 147 -4.85 12.10 8.07
C SER A 147 -5.27 13.13 9.14
N ILE A 148 -6.47 13.01 9.69
CA ILE A 148 -6.99 13.88 10.75
C ILE A 148 -6.13 13.69 12.02
N GLN A 149 -5.79 12.45 12.37
CA GLN A 149 -4.95 12.17 13.53
C GLN A 149 -3.53 12.70 13.36
N ALA A 150 -2.90 12.49 12.20
CA ALA A 150 -1.58 13.03 11.86
C ALA A 150 -1.58 14.56 11.92
N TYR A 151 -2.68 15.19 11.52
CA TYR A 151 -2.84 16.64 11.65
C TYR A 151 -2.78 17.10 13.10
N PHE A 152 -3.51 16.47 14.01
CA PHE A 152 -3.48 16.84 15.44
C PHE A 152 -2.12 16.58 16.10
N GLN A 153 -1.44 15.50 15.73
CA GLN A 153 -0.17 15.11 16.36
C GLN A 153 1.01 15.94 15.86
N ILE A 154 1.12 16.15 14.55
CA ILE A 154 2.31 16.69 13.89
C ILE A 154 2.01 18.02 13.19
N HIS A 155 1.10 18.02 12.21
CA HIS A 155 0.97 19.16 11.30
C HIS A 155 0.45 20.42 11.98
N LYS A 156 -0.50 20.32 12.92
CA LYS A 156 -1.05 21.47 13.64
C LYS A 156 0.04 22.25 14.39
N LYS A 157 0.95 21.54 15.07
CA LYS A 157 2.07 22.17 15.80
C LYS A 157 3.06 22.83 14.83
N LYS A 158 3.41 22.14 13.74
CA LYS A 158 4.32 22.66 12.70
C LYS A 158 3.74 23.92 12.04
N LEU A 159 2.49 23.86 11.62
CA LEU A 159 1.79 24.97 10.96
C LEU A 159 1.64 26.17 11.90
N HIS A 160 1.35 25.92 13.18
CA HIS A 160 1.30 26.97 14.19
C HIS A 160 2.67 27.66 14.37
N HIS A 161 3.77 26.91 14.40
CA HIS A 161 5.12 27.48 14.46
C HIS A 161 5.46 28.28 13.20
N GLN A 162 5.08 27.78 12.01
CA GLN A 162 5.28 28.51 10.75
C GLN A 162 4.48 29.82 10.73
N CYS A 163 3.22 29.81 11.16
CA CYS A 163 2.41 31.02 11.31
C CYS A 163 3.00 32.00 12.35
N ALA A 164 3.51 31.49 13.47
CA ALA A 164 4.21 32.31 14.46
C ALA A 164 5.49 32.94 13.87
N SER A 165 6.23 32.23 13.02
CA SER A 165 7.40 32.79 12.33
C SER A 165 7.03 33.98 11.45
N LEU A 166 5.86 33.97 10.78
CA LEU A 166 5.38 35.11 9.98
C LEU A 166 5.15 36.37 10.81
N GLN A 167 4.83 36.24 12.10
CA GLN A 167 4.68 37.39 13.00
C GLN A 167 5.99 38.17 13.15
N ASN A 168 7.14 37.48 13.14
CA ASN A 168 8.45 38.14 13.21
C ASN A 168 8.71 39.01 11.97
N TYR A 169 8.34 38.52 10.78
CA TYR A 169 8.45 39.31 9.53
C TYR A 169 7.49 40.50 9.55
N LEU A 170 6.26 40.31 10.02
CA LEU A 170 5.29 41.39 10.20
C LEU A 170 5.81 42.47 11.15
N GLN A 171 6.37 42.06 12.28
CA GLN A 171 6.96 42.98 13.25
C GLN A 171 8.14 43.75 12.65
N PHE A 172 8.98 43.10 11.84
CA PHE A 172 10.06 43.74 11.10
C PHE A 172 9.53 44.84 10.16
N PHE A 173 8.50 44.56 9.36
CA PHE A 173 7.94 45.57 8.46
C PHE A 173 7.20 46.69 9.20
N LEU A 174 6.51 46.39 10.30
CA LEU A 174 5.82 47.38 11.15
C LEU A 174 6.81 48.35 11.81
N LYS A 175 7.94 47.84 12.32
CA LYS A 175 8.98 48.68 12.96
C LYS A 175 9.62 49.69 11.99
N ASN A 176 9.60 49.39 10.69
CA ASN A 176 10.27 50.19 9.67
C ASN A 176 9.28 50.95 8.75
N ASP A 177 7.99 50.98 9.09
CA ASP A 177 6.92 51.63 8.32
C ASP A 177 6.89 51.28 6.82
N TYR A 178 7.34 50.08 6.46
CA TYR A 178 7.46 49.63 5.07
C TYR A 178 6.58 48.41 4.81
N ILE A 179 5.27 48.63 4.71
CA ILE A 179 4.31 47.55 4.42
C ILE A 179 3.64 47.80 3.07
N SER A 180 3.83 46.87 2.13
CA SER A 180 3.07 46.87 0.89
C SER A 180 1.69 46.23 1.09
N ILE A 181 0.69 46.76 0.39
CA ILE A 181 -0.68 46.24 0.39
C ILE A 181 -0.71 44.78 -0.08
N ASP A 182 0.15 44.40 -1.03
CA ASP A 182 0.19 43.03 -1.55
C ASP A 182 0.72 42.01 -0.53
N LEU A 183 1.69 42.38 0.31
CA LEU A 183 2.14 41.52 1.41
C LEU A 183 1.03 41.32 2.45
N LEU A 184 0.29 42.38 2.80
CA LEU A 184 -0.87 42.27 3.70
C LEU A 184 -1.94 41.34 3.13
N ARG A 185 -2.25 41.45 1.84
CA ARG A 185 -3.21 40.54 1.18
C ARG A 185 -2.77 39.08 1.26
N LYS A 186 -1.48 38.79 1.04
CA LYS A 186 -0.93 37.42 1.14
C LYS A 186 -1.03 36.88 2.57
N LEU A 187 -0.67 37.67 3.57
CA LEU A 187 -0.80 37.30 4.97
C LEU A 187 -2.26 37.09 5.40
N GLN A 188 -3.16 37.95 4.94
CA GLN A 188 -4.59 37.81 5.19
C GLN A 188 -5.15 36.52 4.57
N ARG A 189 -4.68 36.14 3.38
CA ARG A 189 -5.04 34.84 2.76
C ARG A 189 -4.56 33.66 3.59
N VAL A 190 -3.31 33.69 4.08
CA VAL A 190 -2.77 32.64 4.97
C VAL A 190 -3.62 32.54 6.23
N SER A 191 -3.91 33.67 6.89
CA SER A 191 -4.73 33.70 8.11
C SER A 191 -6.13 33.14 7.87
N LYS A 192 -6.82 33.58 6.81
CA LYS A 192 -8.15 33.06 6.44
C LYS A 192 -8.11 31.56 6.13
N CYS A 193 -7.09 31.10 5.43
CA CYS A 193 -6.93 29.68 5.08
C CYS A 193 -6.68 28.82 6.33
N TYR A 194 -5.80 29.27 7.22
CA TYR A 194 -5.53 28.60 8.49
C TYR A 194 -6.77 28.55 9.40
N GLU A 195 -7.54 29.64 9.43
CA GLU A 195 -8.80 29.71 10.19
C GLU A 195 -9.86 28.77 9.62
N ALA A 196 -10.12 28.83 8.31
CA ALA A 196 -11.06 27.95 7.63
C ALA A 196 -10.69 26.46 7.83
N MET A 197 -9.41 26.11 7.69
CA MET A 197 -8.96 24.73 7.89
C MET A 197 -9.25 24.23 9.32
N ASN A 198 -9.01 25.06 10.35
CA ASN A 198 -9.22 24.65 11.75
C ASN A 198 -10.68 24.73 12.22
N GLN A 199 -11.48 25.66 11.70
CA GLN A 199 -12.82 25.92 12.21
C GLN A 199 -13.93 25.28 11.37
N THR A 200 -13.81 25.28 10.04
CA THR A 200 -14.84 24.76 9.13
C THR A 200 -14.45 23.39 8.60
N HIS A 201 -13.35 23.28 7.84
CA HIS A 201 -13.03 22.05 7.12
C HIS A 201 -12.71 20.87 8.03
N LEU A 202 -12.02 21.10 9.15
CA LEU A 202 -11.78 20.06 10.15
C LEU A 202 -13.09 19.54 10.76
N LYS A 203 -14.07 20.41 11.02
CA LYS A 203 -15.36 20.00 11.57
C LYS A 203 -16.19 19.25 10.53
N GLU A 204 -16.21 19.73 9.30
CA GLU A 204 -16.86 19.06 8.16
C GLU A 204 -16.27 17.66 7.98
N ALA A 205 -14.95 17.52 7.94
CA ALA A 205 -14.25 16.25 7.82
C ALA A 205 -14.58 15.29 8.97
N GLN A 206 -14.63 15.78 10.21
CA GLN A 206 -15.02 14.98 11.38
C GLN A 206 -16.49 14.53 11.31
N GLN A 207 -17.40 15.39 10.85
CA GLN A 207 -18.80 15.05 10.67
C GLN A 207 -18.99 14.02 9.56
N THR A 208 -18.31 14.21 8.42
CA THR A 208 -18.29 13.24 7.32
C THR A 208 -17.76 11.90 7.81
N LEU A 209 -16.60 11.88 8.48
CA LEU A 209 -16.01 10.68 9.06
C LEU A 209 -17.00 9.94 9.98
N GLN A 210 -17.62 10.64 10.94
CA GLN A 210 -18.57 10.04 11.87
C GLN A 210 -19.81 9.50 11.17
N LYS A 211 -20.32 10.21 10.16
CA LYS A 211 -21.48 9.79 9.38
C LYS A 211 -21.16 8.54 8.56
N THR A 212 -20.08 8.55 7.78
CA THR A 212 -19.68 7.43 6.94
C THR A 212 -19.27 6.22 7.76
N GLU A 213 -18.59 6.42 8.90
CA GLU A 213 -18.24 5.34 9.83
C GLU A 213 -19.50 4.65 10.36
N ARG A 214 -20.54 5.41 10.75
CA ARG A 214 -21.84 4.83 11.16
C ARG A 214 -22.51 4.05 10.03
N GLU A 215 -22.60 4.62 8.84
CA GLU A 215 -23.22 3.97 7.68
C GLU A 215 -22.51 2.65 7.30
N ILE A 216 -21.17 2.65 7.34
CA ILE A 216 -20.37 1.45 7.10
C ILE A 216 -20.56 0.42 8.22
N ILE A 217 -20.54 0.84 9.50
CA ILE A 217 -20.79 -0.04 10.65
C ILE A 217 -22.17 -0.70 10.53
N GLU A 218 -23.22 0.07 10.25
CA GLU A 218 -24.58 -0.45 10.07
C GLU A 218 -24.64 -1.46 8.91
N HIS A 219 -23.96 -1.17 7.81
CA HIS A 219 -23.89 -2.08 6.66
C HIS A 219 -23.15 -3.38 7.00
N ILE A 220 -22.02 -3.31 7.71
CA ILE A 220 -21.28 -4.50 8.17
C ILE A 220 -22.14 -5.30 9.16
N GLN A 221 -22.81 -4.65 10.11
CA GLN A 221 -23.72 -5.32 11.04
C GLN A 221 -24.87 -6.03 10.32
N LEU A 222 -25.44 -5.42 9.28
CA LEU A 222 -26.48 -6.05 8.47
C LEU A 222 -25.95 -7.27 7.69
N LYS A 223 -24.71 -7.20 7.20
CA LYS A 223 -24.02 -8.35 6.58
C LYS A 223 -23.75 -9.47 7.59
N ILE A 224 -23.25 -9.13 8.79
CA ILE A 224 -23.06 -10.06 9.90
C ILE A 224 -24.38 -10.78 10.21
N ASN A 225 -25.45 -10.02 10.44
CA ASN A 225 -26.77 -10.60 10.73
C ASN A 225 -27.26 -11.48 9.58
N THR A 226 -27.06 -11.06 8.32
CA THR A 226 -27.45 -11.87 7.15
C THR A 226 -26.65 -13.17 7.06
N LEU A 227 -25.35 -13.14 7.35
CA LEU A 227 -24.51 -14.33 7.41
C LEU A 227 -24.98 -15.29 8.50
N PHE A 228 -25.07 -14.80 9.73
CA PHE A 228 -25.33 -15.63 10.91
C PHE A 228 -26.78 -16.07 11.05
N GLU A 229 -27.76 -15.24 10.67
CA GLU A 229 -29.19 -15.58 10.83
C GLU A 229 -29.79 -16.27 9.60
N LYS A 230 -29.23 -16.06 8.39
CA LYS A 230 -29.83 -16.57 7.15
C LYS A 230 -28.96 -17.56 6.40
N LEU A 231 -27.69 -17.23 6.15
CA LEU A 231 -26.85 -18.05 5.26
C LEU A 231 -26.30 -19.28 5.97
N ILE A 232 -25.73 -19.11 7.16
CA ILE A 232 -25.16 -20.21 7.95
C ILE A 232 -26.23 -21.23 8.33
N PRO A 233 -27.40 -20.87 8.90
CA PRO A 233 -28.43 -21.86 9.25
C PRO A 233 -28.95 -22.63 8.04
N LYS A 234 -29.22 -21.95 6.92
CA LYS A 234 -29.64 -22.61 5.67
C LYS A 234 -28.59 -23.60 5.15
N TYR A 235 -27.31 -23.25 5.31
CA TYR A 235 -26.21 -24.13 4.94
C TYR A 235 -26.15 -25.35 5.86
N VAL A 236 -26.21 -25.14 7.19
CA VAL A 236 -26.21 -26.20 8.21
C VAL A 236 -27.36 -27.19 7.97
N ASP A 237 -28.57 -26.70 7.68
CA ASP A 237 -29.73 -27.53 7.41
C ASP A 237 -29.54 -28.41 6.16
N LYS A 238 -29.07 -27.79 5.05
CA LYS A 238 -28.76 -28.53 3.81
C LYS A 238 -27.63 -29.53 4.01
N PHE A 239 -26.61 -29.15 4.78
CA PHE A 239 -25.48 -29.99 5.12
C PHE A 239 -25.92 -31.21 5.93
N ASN A 240 -26.74 -31.03 6.97
CA ASN A 240 -27.26 -32.12 7.78
C ASN A 240 -28.15 -33.07 6.96
N ALA A 241 -28.98 -32.55 6.05
CA ALA A 241 -29.77 -33.36 5.13
C ALA A 241 -28.89 -34.20 4.18
N ILE A 242 -27.79 -33.64 3.68
CA ILE A 242 -26.86 -34.37 2.82
C ILE A 242 -26.01 -35.37 3.62
N LYS A 243 -25.59 -35.01 4.83
CA LYS A 243 -24.81 -35.87 5.74
C LYS A 243 -25.57 -37.16 6.09
N THR A 244 -26.89 -37.08 6.29
CA THR A 244 -27.74 -38.28 6.52
C THR A 244 -27.94 -39.11 5.26
N GLU A 245 -28.04 -38.48 4.08
CA GLU A 245 -28.07 -39.17 2.78
C GLU A 245 -26.72 -39.84 2.42
N PHE A 246 -25.61 -39.42 3.05
CA PHE A 246 -24.23 -39.78 2.67
C PHE A 246 -23.71 -41.15 3.10
N ASN A 247 -24.56 -41.99 3.68
CA ASN A 247 -24.13 -43.26 4.28
C ASN A 247 -23.88 -44.40 3.28
N HIS A 248 -24.20 -44.20 1.99
CA HIS A 248 -24.13 -45.24 0.97
C HIS A 248 -23.42 -44.79 -0.31
N ILE A 249 -22.64 -45.67 -0.94
CA ILE A 249 -22.01 -45.46 -2.26
C ILE A 249 -23.00 -45.00 -3.34
N ASP A 250 -24.26 -45.43 -3.27
CA ASP A 250 -25.31 -45.02 -4.22
C ASP A 250 -25.64 -43.52 -4.18
N SER A 251 -25.32 -42.83 -3.07
CA SER A 251 -25.48 -41.37 -2.95
C SER A 251 -24.55 -40.59 -3.89
N LEU A 252 -23.46 -41.20 -4.38
CA LEU A 252 -22.51 -40.60 -5.33
C LEU A 252 -23.10 -40.40 -6.74
N LYS A 253 -24.29 -40.96 -7.03
CA LYS A 253 -24.96 -40.86 -8.34
C LYS A 253 -25.52 -39.46 -8.65
N ASN A 254 -25.64 -38.57 -7.65
CA ASN A 254 -26.17 -37.21 -7.82
C ASN A 254 -25.10 -36.13 -7.51
N PRO A 255 -24.11 -35.92 -8.39
CA PRO A 255 -23.01 -34.96 -8.14
C PRO A 255 -23.47 -33.50 -8.02
N ASN A 256 -24.63 -33.16 -8.58
CA ASN A 256 -25.16 -31.79 -8.62
C ASN A 256 -25.55 -31.26 -7.22
N LYS A 257 -26.03 -32.13 -6.32
CA LYS A 257 -26.40 -31.72 -4.95
C LYS A 257 -25.17 -31.28 -4.15
N LEU A 258 -24.06 -32.00 -4.29
CA LEU A 258 -22.84 -31.66 -3.55
C LEU A 258 -22.10 -30.48 -4.15
N THR A 259 -22.06 -30.38 -5.49
CA THR A 259 -21.48 -29.23 -6.17
C THR A 259 -22.16 -27.94 -5.71
N HIS A 260 -23.50 -27.95 -5.59
CA HIS A 260 -24.23 -26.81 -5.05
C HIS A 260 -23.87 -26.49 -3.58
N LEU A 261 -23.68 -27.52 -2.76
CA LEU A 261 -23.27 -27.34 -1.36
C LEU A 261 -21.85 -26.76 -1.24
N VAL A 262 -20.91 -27.22 -2.06
CA VAL A 262 -19.54 -26.67 -2.16
C VAL A 262 -19.59 -25.20 -2.55
N THR A 263 -20.35 -24.84 -3.59
CA THR A 263 -20.46 -23.43 -4.02
C THR A 263 -21.05 -22.55 -2.92
N MET A 264 -22.07 -23.03 -2.20
CA MET A 264 -22.63 -22.31 -1.06
C MET A 264 -21.61 -22.14 0.06
N TYR A 265 -20.82 -23.17 0.36
CA TYR A 265 -19.76 -23.10 1.37
C TYR A 265 -18.70 -22.05 1.00
N GLU A 266 -18.21 -22.08 -0.25
CA GLU A 266 -17.21 -21.14 -0.74
C GLU A 266 -17.72 -19.70 -0.74
N ASP A 267 -18.99 -19.47 -1.09
CA ASP A 267 -19.61 -18.15 -1.04
C ASP A 267 -19.73 -17.64 0.40
N ILE A 268 -20.11 -18.50 1.36
CA ILE A 268 -20.18 -18.12 2.78
C ILE A 268 -18.78 -17.84 3.34
N VAL A 269 -17.78 -18.65 3.02
CA VAL A 269 -16.39 -18.43 3.47
C VAL A 269 -15.83 -17.13 2.89
N ARG A 270 -16.15 -16.80 1.64
CA ARG A 270 -15.74 -15.55 1.01
C ARG A 270 -16.37 -14.35 1.70
N GLU A 271 -17.68 -14.38 1.93
CA GLU A 271 -18.37 -13.29 2.62
C GLU A 271 -17.89 -13.16 4.08
N GLU A 272 -17.66 -14.28 4.80
CA GLU A 272 -17.04 -14.31 6.13
C GLU A 272 -15.68 -13.61 6.13
N GLN A 273 -14.81 -13.92 5.17
CA GLN A 273 -13.49 -13.29 5.06
C GLN A 273 -13.59 -11.78 4.83
N THR A 274 -14.51 -11.34 3.95
CA THR A 274 -14.73 -9.90 3.72
C THR A 274 -15.23 -9.19 4.97
N VAL A 275 -16.24 -9.76 5.65
CA VAL A 275 -16.81 -9.18 6.87
C VAL A 275 -15.80 -9.19 8.01
N SER A 276 -14.99 -10.24 8.14
CA SER A 276 -13.94 -10.32 9.14
C SER A 276 -12.84 -9.28 8.88
N HIS A 277 -12.39 -9.12 7.64
CA HIS A 277 -11.40 -8.10 7.28
C HIS A 277 -11.94 -6.69 7.58
N ASP A 278 -13.16 -6.39 7.14
CA ASP A 278 -13.82 -5.10 7.33
C ASP A 278 -14.04 -4.79 8.82
N ALA A 279 -14.45 -5.78 9.61
CA ALA A 279 -14.66 -5.63 11.05
C ALA A 279 -13.35 -5.46 11.83
N GLN A 280 -12.27 -6.16 11.44
CA GLN A 280 -10.92 -5.97 12.00
C GLN A 280 -10.40 -4.56 11.72
N ALA A 281 -10.57 -4.08 10.48
CA ALA A 281 -10.11 -2.76 10.07
C ALA A 281 -10.76 -1.64 10.90
N LEU A 282 -12.00 -1.84 11.32
CA LEU A 282 -12.78 -0.89 12.12
C LEU A 282 -12.81 -1.19 13.62
N GLN A 283 -12.13 -2.26 14.08
CA GLN A 283 -12.09 -2.69 15.49
C GLN A 283 -13.49 -2.98 16.07
N ILE A 284 -14.39 -3.56 15.29
CA ILE A 284 -15.78 -3.89 15.68
C ILE A 284 -15.91 -5.36 16.09
N GLU A 285 -14.80 -6.05 16.33
CA GLU A 285 -14.75 -7.49 16.63
C GLU A 285 -15.57 -7.88 17.87
N ASP A 286 -15.76 -6.97 18.81
CA ASP A 286 -16.56 -7.20 20.01
C ASP A 286 -18.07 -7.39 19.73
N SER A 287 -18.52 -7.12 18.49
CA SER A 287 -19.92 -7.26 18.09
C SER A 287 -20.30 -8.65 17.53
N PHE A 288 -19.33 -9.54 17.33
CA PHE A 288 -19.62 -10.89 16.89
C PHE A 288 -20.22 -11.72 18.04
N ASP A 289 -21.36 -12.36 17.78
CA ASP A 289 -21.86 -13.38 18.70
C ASP A 289 -20.87 -14.56 18.71
N THR A 290 -20.07 -14.60 19.76
CA THR A 290 -19.03 -15.62 19.96
C THR A 290 -19.59 -17.04 19.93
N THR A 291 -20.87 -17.24 20.26
CA THR A 291 -21.50 -18.56 20.25
C THR A 291 -21.80 -19.04 18.82
N LEU A 292 -22.33 -18.16 17.97
CA LEU A 292 -22.61 -18.46 16.56
C LEU A 292 -21.32 -18.64 15.75
N LEU A 293 -20.28 -17.87 16.07
CA LEU A 293 -18.96 -18.01 15.44
C LEU A 293 -18.30 -19.36 15.79
N GLN A 294 -18.46 -19.83 17.02
CA GLN A 294 -18.03 -21.18 17.41
C GLN A 294 -18.80 -22.28 16.67
N GLN A 295 -20.12 -22.16 16.56
CA GLN A 295 -20.95 -23.11 15.81
C GLN A 295 -20.59 -23.15 14.32
N TRP A 296 -20.31 -21.98 13.73
CA TRP A 296 -19.83 -21.89 12.35
C TRP A 296 -18.50 -22.59 12.16
N ASN A 297 -17.51 -22.36 13.04
CA ASN A 297 -16.21 -23.01 12.96
C ASN A 297 -16.30 -24.54 13.07
N ILE A 298 -17.15 -25.06 13.97
CA ILE A 298 -17.40 -26.50 14.06
C ILE A 298 -18.00 -27.02 12.75
N THR A 299 -19.01 -26.34 12.22
CA THR A 299 -19.67 -26.72 10.94
C THR A 299 -18.69 -26.66 9.76
N LYS A 300 -17.79 -25.68 9.76
CA LYS A 300 -16.74 -25.48 8.76
C LYS A 300 -15.75 -26.65 8.76
N GLU A 301 -15.29 -27.06 9.94
CA GLU A 301 -14.41 -28.23 10.08
C GLU A 301 -15.10 -29.53 9.67
N GLU A 302 -16.35 -29.74 10.09
CA GLU A 302 -17.13 -30.92 9.69
C GLU A 302 -17.38 -30.96 8.17
N THR A 303 -17.67 -29.81 7.57
CA THR A 303 -17.82 -29.68 6.12
C THR A 303 -16.55 -30.10 5.41
N GLN A 304 -15.40 -29.56 5.79
CA GLN A 304 -14.13 -29.88 5.15
C GLN A 304 -13.79 -31.37 5.25
N LYS A 305 -14.12 -32.00 6.38
CA LYS A 305 -13.96 -33.46 6.55
C LYS A 305 -14.83 -34.23 5.56
N LEU A 306 -16.12 -33.88 5.45
CA LEU A 306 -17.03 -34.55 4.51
C LEU A 306 -16.65 -34.32 3.04
N LEU A 307 -16.19 -33.11 2.69
CA LEU A 307 -15.72 -32.82 1.34
C LEU A 307 -14.53 -33.69 0.95
N LYS A 308 -13.53 -33.83 1.83
CA LYS A 308 -12.38 -34.72 1.59
C LYS A 308 -12.80 -36.18 1.40
N ILE A 309 -13.75 -36.64 2.21
CA ILE A 309 -14.32 -37.99 2.08
C ILE A 309 -14.97 -38.16 0.71
N TRP A 310 -15.76 -37.18 0.27
CA TRP A 310 -16.45 -37.24 -1.00
C TRP A 310 -15.51 -37.18 -2.21
N GLU A 311 -14.54 -36.26 -2.20
CA GLU A 311 -13.53 -36.15 -3.26
C GLU A 311 -12.76 -37.46 -3.41
N THR A 312 -12.39 -38.07 -2.29
CA THR A 312 -11.72 -39.38 -2.27
C THR A 312 -12.63 -40.48 -2.82
N ALA A 313 -13.90 -40.50 -2.41
CA ALA A 313 -14.88 -41.46 -2.89
C ALA A 313 -15.18 -41.32 -4.39
N GLN A 314 -15.29 -40.10 -4.90
CA GLN A 314 -15.49 -39.82 -6.31
C GLN A 314 -14.25 -40.17 -7.14
N SER A 315 -13.05 -39.85 -6.62
CA SER A 315 -11.78 -40.24 -7.24
C SER A 315 -11.67 -41.76 -7.33
N PHE A 316 -11.98 -42.48 -6.25
CA PHE A 316 -12.07 -43.93 -6.26
C PHE A 316 -13.08 -44.43 -7.28
N GLN A 317 -14.32 -43.91 -7.30
CA GLN A 317 -15.35 -44.40 -8.22
C GLN A 317 -14.94 -44.21 -9.68
N ARG A 318 -14.33 -43.07 -10.04
CA ARG A 318 -13.81 -42.82 -11.39
C ARG A 318 -12.69 -43.78 -11.74
N GLN A 319 -11.67 -43.87 -10.89
CA GLN A 319 -10.52 -44.74 -11.13
C GLN A 319 -10.92 -46.22 -11.19
N TYR A 320 -11.75 -46.68 -10.26
CA TYR A 320 -12.26 -48.04 -10.22
C TYR A 320 -13.10 -48.37 -11.46
N HIS A 321 -13.94 -47.43 -11.91
CA HIS A 321 -14.69 -47.58 -13.15
C HIS A 321 -13.78 -47.69 -14.38
N ASP A 322 -12.76 -46.82 -14.45
CA ASP A 322 -11.78 -46.81 -15.53
C ASP A 322 -10.99 -48.12 -15.54
N TRP A 323 -10.59 -48.64 -14.37
CA TRP A 323 -9.90 -49.92 -14.27
C TRP A 323 -10.74 -51.10 -14.73
N LEU A 324 -12.06 -51.07 -14.49
CA LEU A 324 -12.96 -52.15 -14.87
C LEU A 324 -13.34 -52.12 -16.35
N LYS A 325 -13.60 -50.93 -16.91
CA LYS A 325 -14.12 -50.80 -18.28
C LYS A 325 -13.07 -50.67 -19.36
N ASN A 326 -11.88 -50.18 -19.04
CA ASN A 326 -10.83 -50.05 -20.05
C ASN A 326 -10.31 -51.42 -20.49
N ASN A 327 -9.68 -51.43 -21.66
CA ASN A 327 -9.03 -52.61 -22.18
C ASN A 327 -7.81 -52.97 -21.30
N PRO A 328 -7.79 -54.15 -20.64
CA PRO A 328 -6.71 -54.55 -19.73
C PRO A 328 -5.34 -54.66 -20.43
N PHE A 329 -5.31 -54.86 -21.75
CA PHE A 329 -4.08 -54.95 -22.53
C PHE A 329 -3.40 -53.58 -22.77
N GLU A 330 -4.17 -52.49 -22.70
CA GLU A 330 -3.68 -51.11 -22.88
C GLU A 330 -3.37 -50.42 -21.54
N MET A 331 -3.86 -50.98 -20.43
CA MET A 331 -3.63 -50.46 -19.09
C MET A 331 -2.19 -50.72 -18.61
N ASN A 332 -1.59 -49.71 -17.98
CA ASN A 332 -0.27 -49.84 -17.35
C ASN A 332 -0.44 -50.33 -15.91
N TYR A 333 -0.05 -51.59 -15.66
CA TYR A 333 -0.10 -52.20 -14.33
C TYR A 333 0.55 -51.35 -13.24
N ASN A 334 1.76 -50.83 -13.47
CA ASN A 334 2.48 -50.05 -12.45
C ASN A 334 1.71 -48.78 -12.07
N ASN A 335 1.00 -48.17 -13.02
CA ASN A 335 0.19 -46.98 -12.74
C ASN A 335 -1.05 -47.33 -11.91
N VAL A 336 -1.71 -48.45 -12.24
CA VAL A 336 -2.90 -48.93 -11.50
C VAL A 336 -2.52 -49.38 -10.09
N GLU A 337 -1.40 -50.10 -9.92
CA GLU A 337 -0.90 -50.52 -8.61
C GLU A 337 -0.52 -49.32 -7.73
N ASN A 338 0.18 -48.33 -8.30
CA ASN A 338 0.51 -47.10 -7.57
C ASN A 338 -0.74 -46.32 -7.15
N ALA A 339 -1.71 -46.17 -8.05
CA ALA A 339 -2.97 -45.49 -7.76
C ALA A 339 -3.81 -46.23 -6.70
N TYR A 340 -3.85 -47.57 -6.78
CA TYR A 340 -4.46 -48.43 -5.76
C TYR A 340 -3.81 -48.22 -4.38
N ASN A 341 -2.47 -48.30 -4.31
CA ASN A 341 -1.73 -48.14 -3.06
C ASN A 341 -1.92 -46.74 -2.45
N GLN A 342 -1.96 -45.70 -3.30
CA GLN A 342 -2.25 -44.33 -2.86
C GLN A 342 -3.67 -44.20 -2.30
N LEU A 343 -4.68 -44.74 -2.97
CA LEU A 343 -6.07 -44.70 -2.49
C LEU A 343 -6.24 -45.48 -1.19
N VAL A 344 -5.62 -46.66 -1.05
CA VAL A 344 -5.64 -47.44 0.20
C VAL A 344 -5.02 -46.64 1.34
N ALA A 345 -3.87 -46.00 1.12
CA ALA A 345 -3.23 -45.16 2.14
C ALA A 345 -4.11 -43.97 2.52
N GLN A 346 -4.69 -43.27 1.53
CA GLN A 346 -5.59 -42.14 1.76
C GLN A 346 -6.84 -42.55 2.56
N ILE A 347 -7.49 -43.65 2.18
CA ILE A 347 -8.68 -44.15 2.88
C ILE A 347 -8.33 -44.57 4.31
N ALA A 348 -7.20 -45.25 4.52
CA ALA A 348 -6.73 -45.61 5.87
C ALA A 348 -6.51 -44.37 6.74
N THR A 349 -5.90 -43.31 6.20
CA THR A 349 -5.74 -42.04 6.93
C THR A 349 -7.06 -41.32 7.19
N LEU A 350 -8.03 -41.41 6.29
CA LEU A 350 -9.35 -40.78 6.49
C LEU A 350 -10.22 -41.55 7.49
N LEU A 351 -10.09 -42.87 7.56
CA LEU A 351 -10.79 -43.73 8.53
C LEU A 351 -10.25 -43.56 9.95
N THR A 352 -8.95 -43.27 10.13
CA THR A 352 -8.42 -42.97 11.48
C THR A 352 -9.01 -41.68 12.05
N ILE A 353 -9.30 -40.71 11.17
CA ILE A 353 -9.90 -39.42 11.49
C ILE A 353 -11.43 -39.51 11.58
N ASN A 354 -12.08 -40.32 10.75
CA ASN A 354 -13.54 -40.43 10.63
C ASN A 354 -13.99 -41.90 10.78
N LYS A 355 -13.87 -42.43 12.00
CA LYS A 355 -14.07 -43.85 12.33
C LYS A 355 -15.46 -44.40 11.98
N ASP A 356 -16.47 -43.53 11.95
CA ASP A 356 -17.88 -43.94 11.76
C ASP A 356 -18.36 -43.83 10.31
N SER A 357 -17.47 -43.53 9.35
CA SER A 357 -17.86 -43.35 7.95
C SER A 357 -18.16 -44.69 7.27
N GLN A 358 -19.45 -44.99 7.08
CA GLN A 358 -19.90 -46.19 6.36
C GLN A 358 -19.43 -46.21 4.90
N LEU A 359 -19.36 -45.04 4.25
CA LEU A 359 -18.89 -44.90 2.86
C LEU A 359 -17.42 -45.34 2.71
N LEU A 360 -16.53 -44.86 3.57
CA LEU A 360 -15.11 -45.23 3.52
C LEU A 360 -14.90 -46.73 3.78
N THR A 361 -15.66 -47.31 4.72
CA THR A 361 -15.62 -48.76 5.00
C THR A 361 -16.10 -49.58 3.79
N GLN A 362 -17.14 -49.12 3.08
CA GLN A 362 -17.60 -49.77 1.84
C GLN A 362 -16.53 -49.69 0.73
N ILE A 363 -15.87 -48.54 0.56
CA ILE A 363 -14.79 -48.39 -0.42
C ILE A 363 -13.58 -49.26 -0.05
N GLN A 364 -13.20 -49.29 1.23
CA GLN A 364 -12.12 -50.14 1.73
C GLN A 364 -12.41 -51.61 1.45
N HIS A 365 -13.66 -52.06 1.70
CA HIS A 365 -14.09 -53.41 1.38
C HIS A 365 -14.01 -53.69 -0.13
N GLN A 366 -14.43 -52.77 -1.00
CA GLN A 366 -14.32 -52.95 -2.46
C GLN A 366 -12.86 -53.03 -2.92
N LEU A 367 -11.96 -52.21 -2.37
CA LEU A 367 -10.53 -52.29 -2.65
C LEU A 367 -9.89 -53.57 -2.11
N GLN A 368 -10.38 -54.09 -0.99
CA GLN A 368 -9.94 -55.35 -0.42
C GLN A 368 -10.36 -56.52 -1.31
N VAL A 369 -11.63 -56.56 -1.73
CA VAL A 369 -12.14 -57.55 -2.70
C VAL A 369 -11.36 -57.48 -4.01
N PHE A 370 -11.08 -56.28 -4.53
CA PHE A 370 -10.29 -56.11 -5.75
C PHE A 370 -8.89 -56.75 -5.66
N LYS A 371 -8.28 -56.72 -4.47
CA LYS A 371 -6.99 -57.35 -4.17
C LYS A 371 -7.12 -58.86 -3.93
N GLU A 372 -8.13 -59.29 -3.18
CA GLU A 372 -8.40 -60.71 -2.86
C GLU A 372 -8.76 -61.52 -4.11
N ASP A 373 -9.57 -60.93 -5.00
CA ASP A 373 -9.91 -61.49 -6.32
C ASP A 373 -8.72 -61.48 -7.30
N SER A 374 -7.48 -61.24 -6.82
CA SER A 374 -6.26 -61.29 -7.64
C SER A 374 -6.32 -60.43 -8.91
N SER A 375 -7.17 -59.41 -8.94
CA SER A 375 -7.43 -58.56 -10.11
C SER A 375 -6.18 -57.79 -10.51
N LEU A 376 -5.37 -57.37 -9.53
CA LEU A 376 -4.06 -56.76 -9.75
C LEU A 376 -3.07 -57.75 -10.40
N LEU A 377 -3.00 -58.99 -9.91
CA LEU A 377 -2.14 -60.03 -10.50
C LEU A 377 -2.58 -60.35 -11.93
N LEU A 378 -3.89 -60.40 -12.16
CA LEU A 378 -4.47 -60.63 -13.48
C LEU A 378 -4.12 -59.48 -14.45
N LEU A 379 -4.21 -58.23 -14.01
CA LEU A 379 -3.72 -57.07 -14.76
C LEU A 379 -2.22 -57.15 -15.04
N GLN A 380 -1.40 -57.60 -14.09
CA GLN A 380 0.05 -57.78 -14.28
C GLN A 380 0.36 -58.77 -15.40
N ILE A 381 -0.40 -59.87 -15.48
CA ILE A 381 -0.28 -60.89 -16.52
C ILE A 381 -0.75 -60.33 -17.86
N LEU A 382 -1.95 -59.72 -17.91
CA LEU A 382 -2.56 -59.26 -19.15
C LEU A 382 -1.84 -58.05 -19.77
N SER A 383 -1.27 -57.17 -18.95
CA SER A 383 -0.51 -56.00 -19.43
C SER A 383 0.95 -56.33 -19.82
N ASN A 384 1.38 -57.59 -19.70
CA ASN A 384 2.72 -58.01 -20.05
C ASN A 384 2.94 -58.02 -21.57
N LYS A 385 3.58 -56.97 -22.10
CA LYS A 385 3.92 -56.82 -23.52
C LYS A 385 4.91 -57.87 -24.07
N LYS A 386 5.51 -58.71 -23.21
CA LYS A 386 6.46 -59.75 -23.62
C LYS A 386 5.76 -61.07 -24.00
N LEU A 387 4.45 -61.18 -23.80
CA LEU A 387 3.69 -62.39 -24.15
C LEU A 387 3.52 -62.50 -25.67
N HIS A 388 3.90 -63.65 -26.22
CA HIS A 388 3.76 -63.98 -27.62
C HIS A 388 2.46 -64.75 -27.90
N GLU A 389 2.06 -64.88 -29.17
CA GLU A 389 0.82 -65.55 -29.58
C GLU A 389 0.69 -66.99 -29.04
N LYS A 390 1.82 -67.68 -28.82
CA LYS A 390 1.86 -69.02 -28.21
C LYS A 390 1.46 -69.00 -26.73
N ASP A 391 1.87 -67.97 -26.01
CA ASP A 391 1.54 -67.78 -24.59
C ASP A 391 0.05 -67.46 -24.44
N TRP A 392 -0.48 -66.59 -25.31
CA TRP A 392 -1.92 -66.28 -25.35
C TRP A 392 -2.78 -67.52 -25.64
N LYS A 393 -2.38 -68.38 -26.59
CA LYS A 393 -3.07 -69.66 -26.84
C LYS A 393 -3.06 -70.58 -25.62
N SER A 394 -1.98 -70.55 -24.83
CA SER A 394 -1.86 -71.35 -23.61
C SER A 394 -2.73 -70.78 -22.49
N ILE A 395 -2.77 -69.45 -22.34
CA ILE A 395 -3.65 -68.74 -21.41
C ILE A 395 -5.13 -69.02 -21.77
N SER A 396 -5.51 -68.88 -23.04
CA SER A 396 -6.86 -69.20 -23.52
C SER A 396 -7.25 -70.66 -23.25
N ALA A 397 -6.31 -71.60 -23.37
CA ALA A 397 -6.54 -73.02 -23.08
C ALA A 397 -6.73 -73.29 -21.58
N ILE A 398 -6.01 -72.59 -20.70
CA ILE A 398 -6.14 -72.72 -19.23
C ILE A 398 -7.50 -72.16 -18.76
N VAL A 399 -7.89 -71.01 -19.29
CA VAL A 399 -9.12 -70.31 -18.86
C VAL A 399 -10.36 -70.86 -19.57
N GLY A 400 -10.20 -71.52 -20.72
CA GLY A 400 -11.29 -72.18 -21.45
C GLY A 400 -12.08 -71.27 -22.39
N PHE A 401 -11.58 -70.06 -22.67
CA PHE A 401 -12.12 -69.14 -23.68
C PHE A 401 -11.02 -68.24 -24.24
N ASP A 402 -11.26 -67.60 -25.38
CA ASP A 402 -10.21 -66.82 -26.05
C ASP A 402 -9.90 -65.51 -25.32
N ILE A 403 -8.68 -65.39 -24.80
CA ILE A 403 -8.12 -64.20 -24.17
C ILE A 403 -6.92 -63.78 -25.03
N SER A 404 -7.13 -62.79 -25.90
CA SER A 404 -6.06 -62.21 -26.69
C SER A 404 -6.26 -60.71 -26.88
N PRO A 405 -5.17 -59.95 -27.08
CA PRO A 405 -5.26 -58.50 -27.34
C PRO A 405 -5.99 -58.15 -28.65
N MET A 406 -6.29 -59.14 -29.50
CA MET A 406 -7.06 -58.97 -30.73
C MET A 406 -8.58 -58.94 -30.48
N VAL A 407 -9.04 -59.33 -29.28
CA VAL A 407 -10.45 -59.29 -28.90
C VAL A 407 -10.77 -57.93 -28.29
N THR A 408 -11.40 -57.06 -29.07
CA THR A 408 -11.69 -55.67 -28.67
C THR A 408 -12.81 -55.52 -27.63
N SER A 409 -13.63 -56.55 -27.40
CA SER A 409 -14.75 -56.52 -26.44
C SER A 409 -14.35 -56.95 -25.02
N LEU A 410 -13.06 -57.18 -24.77
CA LEU A 410 -12.57 -57.79 -23.55
C LEU A 410 -12.16 -56.68 -22.57
N ASN A 411 -12.90 -56.52 -21.48
CA ASN A 411 -12.59 -55.58 -20.40
C ASN A 411 -12.35 -56.34 -19.08
N LEU A 412 -11.80 -55.67 -18.07
CA LEU A 412 -11.48 -56.30 -16.79
C LEU A 412 -12.76 -56.75 -16.06
N GLU A 413 -13.84 -55.98 -16.18
CA GLU A 413 -15.17 -56.32 -15.65
C GLU A 413 -15.66 -57.69 -16.15
N TYR A 414 -15.61 -57.92 -17.47
CA TYR A 414 -15.99 -59.19 -18.10
C TYR A 414 -15.12 -60.37 -17.63
N LEU A 415 -13.83 -60.13 -17.44
CA LEU A 415 -12.89 -61.15 -16.94
C LEU A 415 -13.14 -61.50 -15.47
N MET A 416 -13.52 -60.52 -14.66
CA MET A 416 -13.92 -60.73 -13.27
C MET A 416 -15.24 -61.50 -13.20
N GLU A 417 -16.24 -61.16 -14.01
CA GLU A 417 -17.53 -61.88 -14.08
C GLU A 417 -17.36 -63.34 -14.49
N ARG A 418 -16.44 -63.62 -15.42
CA ARG A 418 -16.07 -64.98 -15.86
C ARG A 418 -15.22 -65.74 -14.83
N ARG A 419 -14.89 -65.12 -13.69
CA ARG A 419 -14.10 -65.68 -12.61
C ARG A 419 -12.70 -66.15 -13.03
N VAL A 420 -12.08 -65.43 -13.97
CA VAL A 420 -10.73 -65.77 -14.46
C VAL A 420 -9.69 -65.70 -13.35
N PHE A 421 -9.96 -64.91 -12.30
CA PHE A 421 -9.13 -64.84 -11.10
C PHE A 421 -8.83 -66.20 -10.45
N LYS A 422 -9.71 -67.19 -10.58
CA LYS A 422 -9.46 -68.56 -10.06
C LYS A 422 -8.23 -69.21 -10.68
N TYR A 423 -7.85 -68.79 -11.89
CA TYR A 423 -6.69 -69.26 -12.62
C TYR A 423 -5.49 -68.32 -12.46
N ALA A 424 -5.62 -67.18 -11.77
CA ALA A 424 -4.57 -66.16 -11.67
C ALA A 424 -3.24 -66.71 -11.13
N GLN A 425 -3.26 -67.63 -10.15
CA GLN A 425 -2.05 -68.28 -9.65
C GLN A 425 -1.40 -69.21 -10.67
N GLN A 426 -2.18 -69.94 -11.48
CA GLN A 426 -1.66 -70.78 -12.55
C GLN A 426 -1.10 -69.93 -13.70
N LEU A 427 -1.69 -68.75 -13.92
CA LEU A 427 -1.25 -67.79 -14.92
C LEU A 427 -0.04 -66.96 -14.46
N ALA A 428 0.29 -66.94 -13.16
CA ALA A 428 1.43 -66.18 -12.62
C ALA A 428 2.80 -66.66 -13.16
N HIS A 429 2.89 -67.89 -13.66
CA HIS A 429 4.08 -68.43 -14.33
C HIS A 429 4.43 -67.69 -15.63
N PHE A 430 3.48 -66.96 -16.23
CA PHE A 430 3.71 -66.14 -17.43
C PHE A 430 4.26 -64.74 -17.13
N VAL A 431 4.37 -64.37 -15.85
CA VAL A 431 4.92 -63.08 -15.39
C VAL A 431 6.31 -63.23 -14.77
N THR A 432 6.59 -64.38 -14.16
CA THR A 432 7.91 -64.69 -13.62
C THR A 432 8.86 -65.07 -14.75
N PRO A 433 10.04 -64.45 -14.89
CA PRO A 433 11.01 -64.90 -15.87
C PRO A 433 11.36 -66.35 -15.55
N SER A 434 11.10 -67.24 -16.50
CA SER A 434 11.65 -68.58 -16.48
C SER A 434 13.18 -68.42 -16.41
N ASN A 435 13.78 -68.85 -15.30
CA ASN A 435 15.24 -68.91 -15.15
C ASN A 435 15.88 -69.70 -16.29
#